data_AF-A0A1Q6U317-F1
#
_entry.id   AF-A0A1Q6U317-F1
#
_cell.length_a   1.000
_cell.length_b   1.000
_cell.length_c   1.000
_cell.angle_alpha   90.00
_cell.angle_beta   90.00
_cell.angle_gamma   90.00
#
_symmetry.space_group_name_H-M   'P 1'
#
loop_
_entity.id
_entity.type
_entity.pdbx_description
1 polymer ?
#
loop_
_entity_poly.entity_id
_entity_poly.type
_entity_poly.pdbx_seq_one_letter_code
_entity_poly.pdbx_strand_id
1 'polypeptide(L)'
;MQHANSKKAEIIFQTLAKVIKEERMKKEKSIRLLSYEYDIQMSLLSRLENGKNEPKIASLWSVCEALDLNISDLFKEVERRLPDDFSLMDN
;
A
#
# COMPACT_ATOMS: atom_id res chain seq x y z
N MET A 1 -24.51 -1.17 6.03
CA MET A 1 -23.53 -2.25 5.83
C MET A 1 -22.52 -1.92 4.72
N GLN A 2 -22.91 -1.79 3.44
CA GLN A 2 -21.96 -1.59 2.32
C GLN A 2 -21.10 -0.31 2.44
N HIS A 3 -21.68 0.80 2.92
CA HIS A 3 -20.96 2.08 3.09
C HIS A 3 -20.02 2.11 4.31
N ALA A 4 -20.30 1.34 5.37
CA ALA A 4 -19.45 1.30 6.58
C ALA A 4 -18.17 0.50 6.31
N ASN A 5 -18.32 -0.67 5.66
CA ASN A 5 -17.18 -1.48 5.21
C ASN A 5 -16.30 -0.72 4.22
N SER A 6 -16.88 0.15 3.39
CA SER A 6 -16.11 1.00 2.46
C SER A 6 -15.18 1.99 3.18
N LYS A 7 -15.62 2.61 4.28
CA LYS A 7 -14.75 3.51 5.08
C LYS A 7 -13.67 2.75 5.84
N LYS A 8 -14.01 1.58 6.40
CA LYS A 8 -13.03 0.71 7.08
C LYS A 8 -11.97 0.19 6.10
N ALA A 9 -12.37 -0.23 4.90
CA ALA A 9 -11.44 -0.60 3.84
C ALA A 9 -10.54 0.57 3.41
N GLU A 10 -11.08 1.79 3.35
CA GLU A 10 -10.29 2.99 3.06
C GLU A 10 -9.16 3.21 4.08
N ILE A 11 -9.40 2.95 5.37
CA ILE A 11 -8.34 3.02 6.40
C ILE A 11 -7.20 2.05 6.06
N ILE A 12 -7.51 0.82 5.65
CA ILE A 12 -6.49 -0.17 5.25
C ILE A 12 -5.68 0.35 4.06
N PHE A 13 -6.35 0.84 3.01
CA PHE A 13 -5.67 1.33 1.80
C PHE A 13 -4.81 2.57 2.07
N GLN A 14 -5.27 3.47 2.93
CA GLN A 14 -4.51 4.66 3.35
C GLN A 14 -3.28 4.28 4.18
N THR A 15 -3.41 3.31 5.10
CA THR A 15 -2.27 2.81 5.88
C THR A 15 -1.25 2.13 4.99
N LEU A 16 -1.69 1.24 4.11
CA LEU A 16 -0.86 0.58 3.10
C LEU A 16 -0.10 1.58 2.21
N ALA A 17 -0.81 2.60 1.70
CA ALA A 17 -0.23 3.64 0.87
C ALA A 17 0.90 4.40 1.58
N LYS A 18 0.72 4.72 2.86
CA LYS A 18 1.73 5.37 3.70
C LYS A 18 2.97 4.50 3.88
N VAL A 19 2.78 3.22 4.24
CA VAL A 19 3.90 2.29 4.42
C VAL A 19 4.73 2.18 3.14
N ILE A 20 4.08 1.97 2.00
CA ILE A 20 4.77 1.82 0.71
C ILE A 20 5.52 3.09 0.31
N LYS A 21 4.89 4.25 0.52
CA LYS A 21 5.54 5.54 0.28
C LYS A 21 6.77 5.71 1.16
N GLU A 22 6.69 5.37 2.44
CA GLU A 22 7.83 5.44 3.36
C GLU A 22 8.98 4.51 2.94
N GLU A 23 8.68 3.25 2.58
CA GLU A 23 9.69 2.30 2.08
C GLU A 23 10.37 2.81 0.80
N ARG A 24 9.61 3.41 -0.13
CA ARG A 24 10.21 4.08 -1.30
C ARG A 24 11.12 5.24 -0.90
N MET A 25 10.67 6.10 0.02
CA MET A 25 11.44 7.25 0.46
C MET A 25 12.71 6.85 1.22
N LYS A 26 12.71 5.74 1.96
CA LYS A 26 13.93 5.17 2.59
C LYS A 26 14.98 4.75 1.56
N LYS A 27 14.56 4.39 0.34
CA LYS A 27 15.46 4.13 -0.79
C LYS A 27 15.88 5.40 -1.54
N GLU A 28 15.41 6.58 -1.13
CA GLU A 28 15.69 7.87 -1.78
C GLU A 28 15.26 7.94 -3.26
N LYS A 29 14.32 7.07 -3.66
CA LYS A 29 13.85 7.00 -5.05
C LYS A 29 12.59 7.81 -5.23
N SER A 30 12.49 8.63 -6.29
CA SER A 30 11.21 9.20 -6.70
C SER A 30 10.30 8.12 -7.30
N ILE A 31 8.98 8.38 -7.36
CA ILE A 31 8.04 7.50 -8.08
C ILE A 31 8.52 7.25 -9.51
N ARG A 32 8.97 8.31 -10.21
CA ARG A 32 9.48 8.22 -11.58
C ARG A 32 10.72 7.32 -11.67
N LEU A 33 11.68 7.50 -10.76
CA LEU A 33 12.93 6.75 -10.76
C LEU A 33 12.66 5.26 -10.51
N LEU A 34 11.90 4.92 -9.47
CA LEU A 34 11.55 3.53 -9.16
C LEU A 34 10.75 2.88 -10.30
N SER A 35 9.81 3.62 -10.88
CA SER A 35 9.01 3.15 -12.02
C SER A 35 9.88 2.79 -13.22
N TYR A 36 10.88 3.62 -13.52
CA TYR A 36 11.78 3.40 -14.64
C TYR A 36 12.71 2.20 -14.42
N GLU A 37 13.27 2.05 -13.22
CA GLU A 37 14.24 0.99 -12.91
C GLU A 37 13.63 -0.43 -12.91
N TYR A 38 12.36 -0.55 -12.55
CA TYR A 38 11.68 -1.84 -12.40
C TYR A 38 10.55 -2.06 -13.41
N ASP A 39 10.47 -1.23 -14.46
CA ASP A 39 9.42 -1.27 -15.48
C ASP A 39 7.99 -1.29 -14.90
N ILE A 40 7.78 -0.52 -13.82
CA ILE A 40 6.48 -0.36 -13.19
C ILE A 40 5.81 0.86 -13.79
N GLN A 41 4.52 0.75 -14.14
CA GLN A 41 3.77 1.91 -14.60
C GLN A 41 3.74 3.00 -13.53
N MET A 42 4.22 4.20 -13.85
CA MET A 42 4.24 5.35 -12.94
C MET A 42 2.85 5.68 -12.35
N SER A 43 1.80 5.47 -13.15
CA SER A 43 0.42 5.65 -12.72
C SER A 43 -0.02 4.61 -11.67
N LEU A 44 0.52 3.39 -11.73
CA LEU A 44 0.25 2.34 -10.76
C LEU A 44 0.84 2.72 -9.40
N LEU A 45 2.14 3.03 -9.35
CA LEU A 45 2.83 3.39 -8.12
C LEU A 45 2.21 4.66 -7.49
N SER A 46 1.87 5.66 -8.31
CA SER A 46 1.18 6.86 -7.85
C SER A 46 -0.20 6.56 -7.25
N ARG A 47 -1.05 5.75 -7.89
CA ARG A 47 -2.37 5.41 -7.34
C ARG A 47 -2.25 4.66 -6.01
N LEU A 48 -1.26 3.77 -5.94
CA LEU A 48 -0.99 2.93 -4.78
C LEU A 48 -0.52 3.77 -3.58
N GLU A 49 0.42 4.69 -3.76
CA GLU A 49 0.89 5.60 -2.70
C GLU A 49 -0.09 6.71 -2.31
N ASN A 50 -1.14 6.92 -3.09
CA ASN A 50 -2.22 7.85 -2.74
C ASN A 50 -3.40 7.18 -2.03
N GLY A 51 -3.43 5.84 -1.95
CA GLY A 51 -4.49 5.08 -1.26
C GLY A 51 -5.90 5.30 -1.82
N LYS A 52 -6.03 5.82 -3.05
CA LYS A 52 -7.32 6.20 -3.64
C LYS A 52 -8.14 5.02 -4.15
N ASN A 53 -7.46 3.91 -4.49
CA ASN A 53 -8.06 2.74 -5.10
C ASN A 53 -7.66 1.49 -4.33
N GLU A 54 -8.53 0.50 -4.35
CA GLU A 54 -8.20 -0.86 -3.92
C GLU A 54 -7.06 -1.42 -4.79
N PRO A 55 -5.90 -1.75 -4.21
CA PRO A 55 -4.79 -2.29 -4.96
C PRO A 55 -5.02 -3.78 -5.25
N LYS A 56 -4.67 -4.21 -6.46
CA LYS A 56 -4.61 -5.63 -6.78
C LYS A 56 -3.41 -6.27 -6.08
N ILE A 57 -3.55 -7.52 -5.64
CA ILE A 57 -2.45 -8.27 -5.01
C ILE A 57 -1.21 -8.33 -5.89
N ALA A 58 -1.35 -8.57 -7.19
CA ALA A 58 -0.23 -8.57 -8.13
C ALA A 58 0.51 -7.23 -8.16
N SER A 59 -0.21 -6.10 -8.05
CA SER A 59 0.39 -4.77 -8.00
C SER A 59 1.18 -4.53 -6.71
N LEU A 60 0.70 -5.07 -5.59
CA LEU A 60 1.45 -5.01 -4.34
C LEU A 60 2.73 -5.82 -4.44
N TRP A 61 2.68 -7.01 -5.03
CA TRP A 61 3.85 -7.85 -5.25
C TRP A 61 4.92 -7.16 -6.09
N SER A 62 4.55 -6.60 -7.25
CA SER A 62 5.51 -5.90 -8.12
C SER A 62 6.17 -4.71 -7.41
N VAL A 63 5.41 -3.94 -6.63
CA VAL A 63 5.96 -2.80 -5.88
C VAL A 63 6.84 -3.28 -4.73
N CYS A 64 6.48 -4.36 -4.05
CA CYS A 64 7.29 -4.97 -2.99
C CYS A 64 8.64 -5.46 -3.53
N GLU A 65 8.65 -6.14 -4.68
CA GLU A 65 9.89 -6.57 -5.35
C GLU A 65 10.78 -5.37 -5.75
N ALA A 66 10.18 -4.31 -6.31
CA ALA A 66 10.91 -3.08 -6.62
C ALA A 66 11.47 -2.38 -5.37
N LEU A 67 10.80 -2.53 -4.23
CA LEU A 67 11.21 -2.00 -2.94
C LEU A 67 12.06 -2.98 -2.13
N ASP A 68 12.45 -4.13 -2.68
CA ASP A 68 13.21 -5.16 -1.94
C ASP A 68 12.58 -5.45 -0.56
N LEU A 69 11.25 -5.52 -0.55
CA LEU A 69 10.41 -5.65 0.63
C LEU A 69 9.63 -6.95 0.52
N ASN A 70 9.64 -7.79 1.56
CA ASN A 70 8.76 -8.95 1.56
C ASN A 70 7.31 -8.50 1.73
N ILE A 71 6.40 -9.08 0.93
CA ILE A 71 4.97 -8.80 1.03
C ILE A 71 4.43 -9.06 2.45
N SER A 72 4.97 -10.05 3.16
CA SER A 72 4.61 -10.34 4.55
C SER A 72 4.98 -9.22 5.49
N ASP A 73 6.12 -8.58 5.27
CA ASP A 73 6.61 -7.50 6.14
C ASP A 73 5.81 -6.22 5.88
N LEU A 74 5.39 -5.99 4.63
CA LEU A 74 4.41 -4.96 4.32
C LEU A 74 3.11 -5.15 5.13
N PHE A 75 2.52 -6.34 5.10
CA PHE A 75 1.26 -6.58 5.82
C PHE A 75 1.41 -6.53 7.33
N LYS A 76 2.50 -7.05 7.90
CA LYS A 76 2.82 -6.90 9.33
C LYS A 76 2.86 -5.43 9.73
N GLU A 77 3.53 -4.60 8.94
CA GLU A 77 3.66 -3.17 9.23
C GLU A 77 2.34 -2.42 9.06
N VAL A 78 1.51 -2.82 8.08
CA VAL A 78 0.15 -2.29 7.94
C VAL A 78 -0.70 -2.63 9.15
N GLU A 79 -0.73 -3.90 9.56
CA GLU A 79 -1.49 -4.39 10.73
C GLU A 79 -1.08 -3.64 11.99
N ARG A 80 0.23 -3.45 12.22
CA ARG A 80 0.78 -2.68 13.35
C ARG A 80 0.32 -1.22 13.39
N ARG A 81 -0.06 -0.64 12.24
CA ARG A 81 -0.47 0.77 12.10
C ARG A 81 -1.97 0.97 12.01
N LEU A 82 -2.75 -0.10 11.92
CA LEU A 82 -4.20 0.00 12.01
C LEU A 82 -4.59 0.44 13.43
N PRO A 83 -5.77 1.06 13.60
CA PRO A 83 -6.29 1.39 14.93
C PRO A 83 -6.39 0.14 15.82
N ASP A 84 -6.27 0.32 17.14
CA ASP A 84 -6.51 -0.75 18.10
C ASP A 84 -7.92 -1.35 17.90
N ASP A 85 -8.02 -2.67 18.06
CA ASP A 85 -9.25 -3.45 17.86
C ASP A 85 -9.92 -3.24 16.48
N PHE A 86 -9.13 -2.90 15.44
CA PHE A 86 -9.65 -2.73 14.09
C PHE A 86 -10.25 -4.04 13.55
N SER A 87 -11.54 -3.99 13.20
CA SER A 87 -12.23 -5.05 12.46
C SER A 87 -12.90 -4.48 11.22
N LEU A 88 -12.65 -5.11 10.07
CA LEU A 88 -13.32 -4.80 8.82
C LEU A 88 -14.80 -5.18 8.84
N MET A 89 -15.16 -6.22 9.61
CA MET A 89 -16.53 -6.66 9.76
C MET A 89 -17.15 -6.04 11.02
N ASP A 90 -18.42 -5.68 10.92
CA ASP A 90 -19.20 -5.32 12.10
C ASP A 90 -19.57 -6.63 12.82
N ASN A 91 -19.20 -6.73 14.10
CA ASN A 91 -19.59 -7.85 14.98
C ASN A 91 -20.97 -7.59 15.58
#